data_AF-A0A7I9ZFR4-F1
#
_entry.id   AF-A0A7I9ZFR4-F1
#
_cell.length_a   1.000
_cell.length_b   1.000
_cell.length_c   1.000
_cell.angle_alpha   90.00
_cell.angle_beta   90.00
_cell.angle_gamma   90.00
#
_symmetry.space_group_name_H-M   'P 1'
#
loop_
_entity.id
_entity.type
_entity.pdbx_description
1 polymer ?
#
loop_
_entity_poly.entity_id
_entity_poly.type
_entity_poly.pdbx_seq_one_letter_code
_entity_poly.pdbx_strand_id
1 'polypeptide(L)'
;MQGAARAGKRTTRILYRCELGKSRSVPADLSDHPRTVYLREDEVTARLDEWIATLADPADLARGQDADPVAGAGYAALRRQLSEANAKVAALVTAVESGVAVEDLTVALRRRTAERDELKVRLEQAERPRVMTAAQISELVENWAGCQQCLVRQPGRNALRYTQAWACASTTTRIFSESRRLPT
;
A
#
# COMPACT_ATOMS: atom_id res chain seq x y z
N MET A 1 11.75 -16.08 -56.88
CA MET A 1 10.65 -16.84 -56.25
C MET A 1 10.47 -16.32 -54.84
N GLN A 2 9.27 -15.80 -54.54
CA GLN A 2 8.90 -15.22 -53.25
C GLN A 2 8.48 -16.35 -52.29
N GLY A 3 9.16 -16.49 -51.16
CA GLY A 3 8.76 -17.39 -50.08
C GLY A 3 7.98 -16.61 -49.03
N ALA A 4 6.66 -16.76 -49.01
CA ALA A 4 5.76 -16.09 -48.07
C ALA A 4 6.09 -16.43 -46.61
N ALA A 5 6.25 -15.40 -45.78
CA ALA A 5 6.28 -15.55 -44.33
C ALA A 5 4.90 -16.08 -43.87
N ARG A 6 4.83 -17.35 -43.48
CA ARG A 6 3.64 -17.90 -42.87
C ARG A 6 3.45 -17.23 -41.50
N ALA A 7 2.33 -16.54 -41.33
CA ALA A 7 1.85 -16.07 -40.02
C ALA A 7 1.43 -17.27 -39.16
N GLY A 8 2.41 -18.03 -38.68
CA GLY A 8 2.21 -19.10 -37.72
C GLY A 8 1.84 -18.52 -36.35
N LYS A 9 0.63 -18.81 -35.91
CA LYS A 9 0.02 -18.48 -34.61
C LYS A 9 1.00 -18.64 -33.45
N ARG A 10 1.64 -17.55 -32.99
CA ARG A 10 2.52 -17.52 -31.80
C ARG A 10 1.70 -17.45 -30.50
N THR A 11 0.76 -18.38 -30.30
CA THR A 11 0.22 -18.63 -28.96
C THR A 11 1.22 -19.51 -28.22
N THR A 12 2.20 -18.91 -27.55
CA THR A 12 3.05 -19.64 -26.61
C THR A 12 2.13 -20.17 -25.50
N ARG A 13 1.83 -21.47 -25.53
CA ARG A 13 1.04 -22.14 -24.49
C ARG A 13 1.90 -22.25 -23.24
N ILE A 14 1.72 -21.33 -22.30
CA ILE A 14 2.36 -21.40 -21.00
C ILE A 14 1.64 -22.48 -20.18
N LEU A 15 2.41 -23.37 -19.57
CA LEU A 15 1.92 -24.47 -18.76
C LEU A 15 2.50 -24.36 -17.36
N TYR A 16 1.65 -24.38 -16.34
CA TYR A 16 2.04 -24.59 -14.96
C TYR A 16 2.26 -26.09 -14.72
N ARG A 17 3.35 -26.43 -14.05
CA ARG A 17 3.67 -27.80 -13.67
C ARG A 17 3.46 -27.96 -12.17
N CYS A 18 2.74 -29.01 -11.78
CA CYS A 18 2.67 -29.41 -10.38
C CYS A 18 4.01 -30.01 -9.92
N GLU A 19 4.56 -29.49 -8.83
CA GLU A 19 5.82 -29.96 -8.23
C GLU A 19 5.60 -30.94 -7.06
N LEU A 20 4.34 -31.20 -6.69
CA LEU A 20 3.99 -32.10 -5.58
C LEU A 20 4.50 -33.53 -5.79
N GLY A 21 4.51 -34.02 -7.04
CA GLY A 21 5.09 -35.33 -7.38
C GLY A 21 6.62 -35.44 -7.19
N LYS A 22 7.31 -34.33 -6.88
CA LYS A 22 8.74 -34.29 -6.53
C LYS A 22 8.98 -34.03 -5.04
N SER A 23 7.95 -33.73 -4.25
CA SER A 23 8.11 -33.52 -2.81
C SER A 23 8.28 -34.87 -2.09
N ARG A 24 9.12 -34.90 -1.05
CA ARG A 24 9.31 -36.11 -0.21
C ARG A 24 8.17 -36.32 0.79
N SER A 25 7.36 -35.29 1.00
CA SER A 25 6.25 -35.27 1.94
C SER A 25 4.99 -34.86 1.17
N VAL A 26 4.31 -35.86 0.60
CA VAL A 26 2.97 -35.69 0.06
C VAL A 26 2.00 -35.84 1.25
N PRO A 27 1.13 -34.86 1.51
CA PRO A 27 0.07 -34.98 2.51
C PRO A 27 -0.78 -36.26 2.28
N ALA A 28 -1.23 -36.91 3.36
CA ALA A 28 -1.89 -38.22 3.27
C ALA A 28 -3.19 -38.19 2.43
N ASP A 29 -3.88 -37.05 2.44
CA ASP A 29 -5.07 -36.71 1.65
C ASP A 29 -4.81 -36.54 0.15
N LEU A 30 -3.53 -36.48 -0.27
CA LEU A 30 -3.11 -36.33 -1.66
C LEU A 30 -2.33 -37.56 -2.17
N SER A 31 -2.51 -38.71 -1.53
CA SER A 31 -1.86 -39.98 -1.89
C SER A 31 -2.22 -40.47 -3.31
N ASP A 32 -3.42 -40.17 -3.79
CA ASP A 32 -3.87 -40.50 -5.15
C ASP A 32 -3.50 -39.42 -6.20
N HIS A 33 -2.73 -38.39 -5.83
CA HIS A 33 -2.37 -37.33 -6.76
C HIS A 33 -1.43 -37.83 -7.86
N PRO A 34 -1.69 -37.52 -9.15
CA PRO A 34 -0.80 -37.93 -10.24
C PRO A 34 0.62 -37.38 -10.10
N ARG A 35 1.62 -38.21 -10.46
CA ARG A 35 3.04 -37.84 -10.36
C ARG A 35 3.43 -36.62 -11.19
N THR A 36 2.70 -36.31 -12.25
CA THR A 36 2.92 -35.11 -13.07
C THR A 36 1.60 -34.59 -13.60
N VAL A 37 1.31 -33.33 -13.29
CA VAL A 37 0.14 -32.60 -13.79
C VAL A 37 0.64 -31.33 -14.47
N TYR A 38 0.12 -31.07 -15.68
CA TYR A 38 0.34 -29.84 -16.43
C TYR A 38 -0.99 -29.10 -16.58
N LEU A 39 -1.05 -27.87 -16.10
CA LEU A 39 -2.22 -27.00 -16.21
C LEU A 39 -1.90 -25.88 -17.19
N ARG A 40 -2.82 -25.59 -18.11
CA ARG A 40 -2.67 -24.45 -19.01
C ARG A 40 -2.91 -23.14 -18.26
N GLU A 41 -2.05 -22.15 -18.48
CA GLU A 41 -2.21 -20.82 -17.85
C GLU A 41 -3.56 -20.20 -18.21
N ASP A 42 -3.96 -20.25 -19.48
CA ASP A 42 -5.17 -19.58 -19.95
C ASP A 42 -6.48 -20.15 -19.36
N GLU A 43 -6.47 -21.40 -18.91
CA GLU A 43 -7.63 -22.03 -18.25
C GLU A 43 -7.77 -21.59 -16.78
N VAL A 44 -6.67 -21.19 -16.14
CA VAL A 44 -6.66 -20.86 -14.70
C VAL A 44 -6.63 -19.34 -14.46
N THR A 45 -5.91 -18.57 -15.28
CA THR A 45 -5.75 -17.13 -15.09
C THR A 45 -7.10 -16.41 -15.16
N ALA A 46 -7.99 -16.79 -16.09
CA ALA A 46 -9.30 -16.14 -16.19
C ALA A 46 -10.14 -16.32 -14.92
N ARG A 47 -10.12 -17.52 -14.33
CA ARG A 47 -10.85 -17.82 -13.08
C ARG A 47 -10.20 -17.17 -11.87
N LEU A 48 -8.86 -17.07 -11.85
CA LEU A 48 -8.13 -16.37 -10.80
C LEU A 48 -8.36 -14.87 -10.87
N ASP A 49 -8.38 -14.28 -12.05
CA ASP A 49 -8.65 -12.85 -12.24
C ASP A 49 -10.06 -12.50 -11.76
N GLU A 50 -11.05 -13.34 -12.07
CA GLU A 50 -12.43 -13.20 -11.56
C GLU A 50 -12.46 -13.31 -10.03
N TRP A 51 -11.83 -14.33 -9.45
CA TRP A 51 -11.79 -14.51 -8.00
C TRP A 51 -11.06 -13.36 -7.30
N ILE A 52 -9.91 -12.92 -7.80
CA ILE A 52 -9.15 -11.78 -7.25
C ILE A 52 -9.97 -10.50 -7.33
N ALA A 53 -10.76 -10.30 -8.39
CA ALA A 53 -11.66 -9.15 -8.48
C ALA A 53 -12.71 -9.14 -7.35
N THR A 54 -13.18 -10.30 -6.90
CA THR A 54 -14.11 -10.38 -5.75
C THR A 54 -13.47 -9.96 -4.43
N LEU A 55 -12.14 -10.05 -4.30
CA LEU A 55 -11.41 -9.64 -3.10
C LEU A 55 -11.19 -8.13 -3.01
N ALA A 56 -11.42 -7.39 -4.11
CA ALA A 56 -11.24 -5.95 -4.19
C ALA A 56 -12.50 -5.16 -3.81
N ASP A 57 -13.40 -5.74 -3.02
CA ASP A 57 -14.56 -5.02 -2.50
C ASP A 57 -14.12 -3.91 -1.51
N PRO A 58 -14.50 -2.64 -1.73
CA PRO A 58 -14.07 -1.55 -0.87
C PRO A 58 -14.49 -1.69 0.59
N ALA A 59 -15.63 -2.35 0.88
CA ALA A 59 -16.09 -2.54 2.25
C ALA A 59 -15.28 -3.64 2.95
N ASP A 60 -14.94 -4.73 2.25
CA ASP A 60 -14.03 -5.76 2.76
C ASP A 60 -12.63 -5.22 3.02
N LEU A 61 -12.10 -4.42 2.09
CA LEU A 61 -10.81 -3.76 2.24
C LEU A 61 -10.81 -2.75 3.40
N ALA A 62 -11.90 -2.03 3.61
CA ALA A 62 -12.05 -1.12 4.75
C ALA A 62 -12.09 -1.88 6.09
N ARG A 63 -12.79 -3.02 6.15
CA ARG A 63 -12.85 -3.88 7.34
C ARG A 63 -11.52 -4.55 7.65
N GLY A 64 -10.76 -4.92 6.62
CA GLY A 64 -9.45 -5.55 6.76
C GLY A 64 -8.31 -4.59 7.13
N GLN A 65 -8.59 -3.29 7.30
CA GLN A 65 -7.61 -2.35 7.84
C GLN A 65 -7.47 -2.55 9.35
N ASP A 66 -6.73 -3.59 9.73
CA ASP A 66 -6.26 -3.76 11.11
C ASP A 66 -5.20 -2.68 11.38
N ALA A 67 -5.66 -1.46 11.69
CA ALA A 67 -4.84 -0.55 12.43
C ALA A 67 -4.73 -1.13 13.83
N ASP A 68 -3.55 -1.64 14.19
CA ASP A 68 -3.25 -2.04 15.56
C ASP A 68 -3.78 -0.94 16.51
N PRO A 69 -4.83 -1.22 17.30
CA PRO A 69 -5.48 -0.20 18.10
C PRO A 69 -4.52 0.37 19.16
N VAL A 70 -3.50 -0.41 19.56
CA VAL A 70 -2.44 0.02 20.47
C VAL A 70 -1.51 1.02 19.78
N ALA A 71 -1.07 0.74 18.56
CA ALA A 71 -0.27 1.67 17.76
C ALA A 71 -1.03 2.97 17.45
N GLY A 72 -2.33 2.85 17.13
CA GLY A 72 -3.20 4.01 16.90
C GLY A 72 -3.40 4.89 18.12
N ALA A 73 -3.63 4.30 19.28
CA ALA A 73 -3.72 5.03 20.55
C ALA A 73 -2.40 5.71 20.92
N GLY A 74 -1.26 5.04 20.72
CA GLY A 74 0.07 5.59 20.96
C GLY A 74 0.38 6.81 20.09
N TYR A 75 0.08 6.74 18.79
CA TYR A 75 0.25 7.86 17.86
C TYR A 75 -0.63 9.05 18.23
N ALA A 76 -1.90 8.81 18.57
CA ALA A 76 -2.84 9.85 18.99
C ALA A 76 -2.40 10.53 20.30
N ALA A 77 -1.90 9.76 21.27
CA ALA A 77 -1.38 10.28 22.53
C ALA A 77 -0.14 11.17 22.32
N LEU A 78 0.82 10.75 21.50
CA LEU A 78 2.00 11.55 21.14
C LEU A 78 1.60 12.87 20.47
N ARG A 79 0.64 12.84 19.54
CA ARG A 79 0.13 14.05 18.87
C ARG A 79 -0.49 15.03 19.86
N ARG A 80 -1.24 14.54 20.84
CA ARG A 80 -1.82 15.36 21.91
C ARG A 80 -0.74 15.99 22.79
N GLN A 81 0.25 15.19 23.23
CA GLN A 81 1.37 15.69 24.04
C GLN A 81 2.15 16.79 23.30
N LEU A 82 2.39 16.62 21.99
CA LEU A 82 3.05 17.64 21.18
C LEU A 82 2.23 18.93 21.09
N SER A 83 0.90 18.83 20.94
CA SER A 83 0.01 19.99 20.95
C SER A 83 0.07 20.73 22.29
N GLU A 84 0.06 20.00 23.40
CA GLU A 84 0.17 20.60 24.74
C GLU A 84 1.53 21.26 24.97
N ALA A 85 2.62 20.65 24.50
CA ALA A 85 3.96 21.24 24.55
C ALA A 85 4.05 22.52 23.71
N ASN A 86 3.47 22.53 22.50
CA ASN A 86 3.41 23.72 21.66
C ASN A 86 2.61 24.86 22.32
N ALA A 87 1.47 24.56 22.95
CA ALA A 87 0.68 25.56 23.66
C ALA A 87 1.47 26.18 24.84
N LYS A 88 2.23 25.36 25.58
CA LYS A 88 3.09 25.83 26.68
C LYS A 88 4.24 26.70 26.18
N VAL A 89 4.89 26.34 25.07
CA VAL A 89 5.92 27.17 24.44
C VAL A 89 5.33 28.50 23.99
N ALA A 90 4.17 28.49 23.33
CA ALA A 90 3.50 29.71 22.88
C ALA A 90 3.16 30.64 24.06
N ALA A 91 2.62 30.10 25.16
CA ALA A 91 2.33 30.88 26.36
C ALA A 91 3.58 31.53 26.97
N LEU A 92 4.72 30.83 27.00
CA LEU A 92 5.99 31.38 27.47
C LEU A 92 6.51 32.49 26.53
N VAL A 93 6.37 32.32 25.22
CA VAL A 93 6.73 33.35 24.23
C VAL A 93 5.86 34.59 24.42
N THR A 94 4.55 34.44 24.54
CA THR A 94 3.64 35.57 24.80
C THR A 94 3.94 36.29 26.12
N ALA A 95 4.34 35.57 27.17
CA ALA A 95 4.76 36.18 28.43
C ALA A 95 6.02 37.05 28.26
N VAL A 96 7.00 36.57 27.50
CA VAL A 96 8.21 37.34 27.15
C VAL A 96 7.84 38.58 26.34
N GLU A 97 6.99 38.44 25.32
CA GLU A 97 6.52 39.56 24.49
C GLU A 97 5.73 40.60 25.29
N SER A 98 5.07 40.18 26.37
CA SER A 98 4.33 41.05 27.29
C SER A 98 5.21 41.75 28.34
N GLY A 99 6.53 41.56 28.29
CA GLY A 99 7.50 42.26 29.14
C GLY A 99 7.86 41.55 30.46
N VAL A 100 7.55 40.26 30.60
CA VAL A 100 8.10 39.47 31.72
C VAL A 100 9.61 39.31 31.53
N ALA A 101 10.39 39.45 32.60
CA ALA A 101 11.84 39.32 32.56
C ALA A 101 12.26 37.98 31.94
N VAL A 102 13.07 38.06 30.89
CA VAL A 102 13.48 36.90 30.07
C VAL A 102 14.35 35.95 30.89
N GLU A 103 15.13 36.49 31.82
CA GLU A 103 16.02 35.77 32.71
C GLU A 103 15.24 34.75 33.57
N ASP A 104 14.03 35.10 34.01
CA ASP A 104 13.16 34.26 34.82
C ASP A 104 12.52 33.12 34.00
N LEU A 105 12.33 33.34 32.69
CA LEU A 105 11.62 32.41 31.81
C LEU A 105 12.54 31.56 30.93
N THR A 106 13.82 31.92 30.79
CA THR A 106 14.76 31.27 29.86
C THR A 106 14.92 29.78 30.13
N VAL A 107 15.01 29.38 31.40
CA VAL A 107 15.14 27.95 31.79
C VAL A 107 13.88 27.18 31.42
N ALA A 108 12.70 27.76 31.70
CA ALA A 108 11.41 27.15 31.37
C ALA A 108 11.22 27.01 29.85
N LEU A 109 11.57 28.05 29.08
CA LEU A 109 11.45 28.05 27.63
C LEU A 109 12.37 27.02 26.98
N ARG A 110 13.64 26.94 27.40
CA ARG A 110 14.59 25.92 26.92
C ARG A 110 14.09 24.51 27.18
N ARG A 111 13.60 24.25 28.41
CA ARG A 111 13.03 22.95 28.77
C ARG A 111 11.83 22.57 27.90
N ARG A 112 10.84 23.47 27.74
CA ARG A 112 9.63 23.17 26.95
C ARG A 112 9.92 23.03 25.45
N THR A 113 10.91 23.76 24.95
CA THR A 113 11.38 23.63 23.57
C THR A 113 12.03 22.26 23.35
N ALA A 114 12.88 21.81 24.28
CA ALA A 114 13.48 20.47 24.23
C ALA A 114 12.42 19.36 24.29
N GLU A 115 11.43 19.47 25.19
CA GLU A 115 10.32 18.52 25.28
C GLU A 115 9.51 18.46 23.96
N ARG A 116 9.23 19.61 23.34
CA ARG A 116 8.57 19.67 22.02
C ARG A 116 9.39 18.96 20.96
N ASP A 117 10.70 19.19 20.91
CA ASP A 117 11.56 18.66 19.88
C ASP A 117 11.75 17.14 20.03
N GLU A 118 11.84 16.63 21.26
CA GLU A 118 11.79 15.19 21.54
C GLU A 118 10.47 14.56 21.07
N LEU A 119 9.34 15.20 21.38
CA LEU A 119 8.01 14.72 20.96
C LEU A 119 7.86 14.71 19.44
N LYS A 120 8.46 15.67 18.72
CA LYS A 120 8.49 15.66 17.25
C LYS A 120 9.26 14.45 16.71
N VAL A 121 10.46 14.20 17.24
CA VAL A 121 11.27 13.04 16.84
C VAL A 121 10.53 11.74 17.11
N ARG A 122 9.90 11.60 18.29
CA ARG A 122 9.11 10.42 18.65
C ARG A 122 7.88 10.24 17.74
N LEU A 123 7.24 11.33 17.33
CA LEU A 123 6.09 11.28 16.41
C LEU A 123 6.52 10.90 14.97
N GLU A 124 7.71 11.32 14.54
CA GLU A 124 8.29 10.93 13.24
C GLU A 124 8.68 9.46 13.21
N GLN A 125 9.16 8.93 14.34
CA GLN A 125 9.51 7.52 14.50
C GLN A 125 8.28 6.62 14.71
N ALA A 126 7.17 7.16 15.23
CA ALA A 126 5.95 6.41 15.42
C ALA A 126 5.31 6.07 14.08
N GLU A 127 5.00 4.80 13.86
CA GLU A 127 4.28 4.37 12.67
C GLU A 127 2.87 5.00 12.69
N ARG A 128 2.63 5.90 11.74
CA ARG A 128 1.31 6.50 11.58
C ARG A 128 0.35 5.42 11.10
N PRO A 129 -0.78 5.18 11.80
CA PRO A 129 -1.81 4.30 11.29
C PRO A 129 -2.28 4.81 9.93
N ARG A 130 -2.02 4.03 8.87
CA ARG A 130 -2.44 4.36 7.51
C ARG A 130 -3.81 3.75 7.26
N VAL A 131 -4.81 4.27 7.97
CA VAL A 131 -6.21 3.95 7.69
C VAL A 131 -6.66 4.85 6.55
N MET A 132 -7.15 4.24 5.47
CA MET A 132 -7.78 4.94 4.36
C MET A 132 -9.28 5.01 4.64
N THR A 133 -9.90 6.14 4.31
CA THR A 133 -11.37 6.24 4.37
C THR A 133 -12.00 5.32 3.31
N ALA A 134 -13.25 4.89 3.53
CA ALA A 134 -13.99 4.10 2.55
C ALA A 134 -14.06 4.78 1.16
N ALA A 135 -14.15 6.11 1.12
CA ALA A 135 -14.10 6.89 -0.11
C ALA A 135 -12.74 6.78 -0.83
N GLN A 136 -11.64 6.87 -0.08
CA GLN A 136 -10.28 6.71 -0.63
C GLN A 136 -10.01 5.28 -1.11
N ILE A 137 -10.56 4.28 -0.43
CA ILE A 137 -10.48 2.88 -0.86
C ILE A 137 -11.28 2.68 -2.14
N SER A 138 -12.49 3.23 -2.22
CA SER A 138 -13.34 3.16 -3.42
C SER A 138 -12.67 3.84 -4.61
N GLU A 139 -12.11 5.04 -4.43
CA GLU A 139 -11.36 5.75 -5.47
C GLU A 139 -10.12 4.95 -5.94
N LEU A 140 -9.43 4.26 -5.04
CA LEU A 140 -8.29 3.40 -5.39
C LEU A 140 -8.74 2.19 -6.22
N VAL A 141 -9.81 1.53 -5.78
CA VAL A 141 -10.39 0.36 -6.47
C VAL A 141 -10.91 0.75 -7.85
N GLU A 142 -11.60 1.87 -8.00
CA GLU A 142 -12.09 2.38 -9.29
C GLU A 142 -10.94 2.69 -10.26
N ASN A 143 -9.87 3.33 -9.77
CA ASN A 143 -8.68 3.61 -10.56
C ASN A 143 -7.97 2.32 -11.02
N TRP A 144 -7.97 1.27 -10.18
CA TRP A 144 -7.45 -0.05 -10.52
C TRP A 144 -8.38 -0.83 -11.46
N ALA A 145 -9.69 -0.73 -11.32
CA ALA A 145 -10.67 -1.33 -12.22
C ALA A 145 -10.56 -0.72 -13.64
N GLY A 146 -10.26 0.57 -13.75
CA GLY A 146 -9.88 1.21 -15.01
C GLY A 146 -8.67 0.55 -15.67
N CYS A 147 -7.72 0.02 -14.88
CA CYS A 147 -6.58 -0.75 -15.37
C CYS A 147 -6.97 -2.19 -15.78
N GLN A 148 -7.95 -2.84 -15.12
CA GLN A 148 -8.50 -4.13 -15.56
C GLN A 148 -9.17 -4.01 -16.94
N GLN A 149 -9.86 -2.90 -17.22
CA GLN A 149 -10.47 -2.67 -18.53
C GLN A 149 -9.43 -2.53 -19.66
N CYS A 150 -8.23 -2.04 -19.35
CA CYS A 150 -7.08 -2.06 -20.25
C CYS A 150 -6.53 -3.48 -20.50
N LEU A 151 -6.65 -4.40 -19.53
CA LEU A 151 -6.21 -5.80 -19.64
C LEU A 151 -7.19 -6.65 -20.48
N VAL A 152 -8.50 -6.41 -20.35
CA VAL A 152 -9.55 -7.13 -21.10
C VAL A 152 -9.53 -6.79 -22.60
N ARG A 153 -9.13 -5.57 -22.97
CA ARG A 153 -9.20 -5.08 -24.37
C ARG A 153 -8.16 -5.69 -25.33
N GLN A 154 -7.19 -6.46 -24.84
CA GLN A 154 -6.30 -7.24 -25.70
C GLN A 154 -6.18 -8.66 -25.11
N PRO A 155 -6.53 -9.74 -25.81
CA PRO A 155 -6.22 -11.10 -25.37
C PRO A 155 -4.85 -11.54 -25.95
N GLY A 156 -3.90 -12.00 -25.13
CA GLY A 156 -2.75 -12.80 -25.64
C GLY A 156 -1.31 -12.49 -25.18
N ARG A 157 -1.03 -11.63 -24.20
CA ARG A 157 0.34 -11.44 -23.64
C ARG A 157 0.36 -11.17 -22.13
N ASN A 158 0.11 -12.16 -21.29
CA ASN A 158 -0.03 -11.94 -19.84
C ASN A 158 1.31 -11.67 -19.10
N ALA A 159 2.43 -12.27 -19.52
CA ALA A 159 3.72 -12.08 -18.84
C ALA A 159 4.33 -10.66 -18.96
N LEU A 160 4.06 -9.94 -20.06
CA LEU A 160 4.45 -8.53 -20.25
C LEU A 160 3.41 -7.55 -19.67
N ARG A 161 2.23 -8.05 -19.25
CA ARG A 161 1.13 -7.23 -18.71
C ARG A 161 1.29 -6.92 -17.24
N TYR A 162 1.68 -7.90 -16.43
CA TYR A 162 1.88 -7.63 -15.00
C TYR A 162 2.97 -6.59 -14.78
N THR A 163 4.04 -6.58 -15.58
CA THR A 163 5.12 -5.59 -15.50
C THR A 163 4.68 -4.19 -15.96
N GLN A 164 3.88 -4.05 -17.02
CA GLN A 164 3.34 -2.74 -17.45
C GLN A 164 2.19 -2.23 -16.58
N ALA A 165 1.32 -3.10 -16.08
CA ALA A 165 0.27 -2.74 -15.13
C ALA A 165 0.88 -2.28 -13.79
N TRP A 166 1.95 -2.94 -13.33
CA TRP A 166 2.75 -2.45 -12.20
C TRP A 166 3.40 -1.09 -12.49
N ALA A 167 3.91 -0.86 -13.70
CA ALA A 167 4.47 0.44 -14.10
C ALA A 167 3.42 1.56 -14.14
N CYS A 168 2.20 1.26 -14.60
CA CYS A 168 1.09 2.21 -14.62
C CYS A 168 0.57 2.51 -13.20
N ALA A 169 0.38 1.47 -12.39
CA ALA A 169 -0.02 1.60 -10.98
C ALA A 169 1.04 2.34 -10.13
N SER A 170 2.33 2.10 -10.39
CA SER A 170 3.43 2.80 -9.71
C SER A 170 3.56 4.26 -10.16
N THR A 171 3.26 4.58 -11.42
CA THR A 171 3.21 5.97 -11.91
C THR A 171 2.04 6.74 -11.29
N THR A 172 0.85 6.13 -11.20
CA THR A 172 -0.31 6.73 -10.51
C THR A 172 -0.07 6.90 -9.01
N THR A 173 0.58 5.92 -8.37
CA THR A 173 0.99 6.02 -6.95
C THR A 173 2.02 7.14 -6.74
N ARG A 174 2.95 7.34 -7.69
CA ARG A 174 3.93 8.45 -7.65
C ARG A 174 3.24 9.80 -7.82
N ILE A 175 2.35 9.95 -8.81
CA ILE A 175 1.55 11.16 -9.05
C ILE A 175 0.72 11.53 -7.82
N PHE A 176 0.12 10.55 -7.14
CA PHE A 176 -0.68 10.77 -5.93
C PHE A 176 0.15 11.03 -4.65
N SER A 177 1.44 10.68 -4.68
CA SER A 177 2.43 11.03 -3.64
C SER A 177 3.06 12.41 -3.85
N GLU A 178 3.12 12.87 -5.10
CA GLU A 178 3.66 14.17 -5.52
C GLU A 178 2.60 15.28 -5.43
N SER A 179 1.34 14.98 -5.76
CA SER A 179 0.21 15.93 -5.62
C SER A 179 -0.16 16.25 -4.17
N ARG A 180 0.28 15.43 -3.20
CA ARG A 180 0.17 15.72 -1.75
C ARG A 180 1.36 16.49 -1.16
N ARG A 181 2.32 16.91 -2.00
CA ARG A 181 3.47 17.76 -1.60
C ARG A 181 3.52 19.07 -2.39
N LEU A 182 2.48 19.89 -2.42
CA LEU A 182 2.63 21.34 -2.68
C LEU A 182 1.63 22.17 -1.86
N PRO A 183 1.98 23.41 -1.49
CA PRO A 183 1.79 23.89 -0.13
C PRO A 183 0.72 24.98 0.01
N THR A 184 0.15 25.08 1.20
CA THR A 184 -0.10 26.34 1.93
C THR A 184 -0.07 26.03 3.42
#